data_AF-A0A9D2PM33-F1
#
_entry.id   AF-A0A9D2PM33-F1
#
_cell.length_a   1.000
_cell.length_b   1.000
_cell.length_c   1.000
_cell.angle_alpha   90.00
_cell.angle_beta   90.00
_cell.angle_gamma   90.00
#
_symmetry.space_group_name_H-M   'P 1'
#
loop_
_entity.id
_entity.type
_entity.pdbx_description
1 polymer ?
#
loop_
_entity_poly.entity_id
_entity_poly.type
_entity_poly.pdbx_seq_one_letter_code
_entity_poly.pdbx_strand_id
1 'polypeptide(L)'
;MIPAKIITAKRIIRFGVKKLLIFFPPFLFLDNAAFNAVTFVTVQMYHCLSGKSMKVSEMEQRGGKCTIMNNSEKNSYVMQQIVQATVELLKQQELSDISIRQITEKAEVSRNSFYRNYKDKEDILFSYVRNLLTAWREEYDKSNQDSNAALYGSLFAHFKKYSDFYILLKKRGLFHLLLKALLQEAGAKPDHDNMAAYVISFVAYGTFGWIDEWIGRGMQESAETMAELLSSYGMK
;
A
#
# COMPACT_ATOMS: atom_id res chain seq x y z
N MET A 1 -38.44 -35.04 -12.21
CA MET A 1 -38.87 -33.66 -11.93
C MET A 1 -37.85 -33.04 -10.98
N ILE A 2 -36.92 -32.24 -11.51
CA ILE A 2 -35.96 -31.36 -10.81
C ILE A 2 -35.96 -30.07 -11.66
N PRO A 3 -36.09 -28.85 -11.10
CA PRO A 3 -36.55 -27.71 -11.86
C PRO A 3 -35.47 -27.09 -12.76
N ALA A 4 -35.91 -26.72 -13.97
CA ALA A 4 -35.14 -26.26 -15.12
C ALA A 4 -34.46 -24.87 -15.01
N LYS A 5 -34.11 -24.40 -13.81
CA LYS A 5 -33.44 -23.08 -13.61
C LYS A 5 -31.92 -23.15 -13.41
N ILE A 6 -31.32 -24.34 -13.34
CA ILE A 6 -29.87 -24.50 -13.09
C ILE A 6 -29.05 -24.67 -14.40
N ILE A 7 -29.70 -24.85 -15.54
CA ILE A 7 -29.01 -25.14 -16.82
C ILE A 7 -28.61 -23.85 -17.58
N THR A 8 -29.19 -22.70 -17.27
CA THR A 8 -28.91 -21.45 -18.03
C THR A 8 -27.67 -20.70 -17.52
N ALA A 9 -27.27 -20.85 -16.25
CA ALA A 9 -26.09 -20.17 -15.68
C ALA A 9 -24.75 -20.84 -16.09
N LYS A 10 -24.74 -22.14 -16.40
CA LYS A 10 -23.54 -22.86 -16.86
C LYS A 10 -23.19 -22.63 -18.33
N ARG A 11 -24.06 -21.97 -19.11
CA ARG A 11 -23.85 -21.73 -20.55
C ARG A 11 -23.29 -20.33 -20.84
N ILE A 12 -23.47 -19.36 -19.94
CA ILE A 12 -22.95 -17.98 -20.09
C ILE A 12 -21.49 -17.88 -19.63
N ILE A 13 -21.07 -18.68 -18.64
CA ILE A 13 -19.66 -18.72 -18.18
C ILE A 13 -18.75 -19.43 -19.22
N ARG A 14 -19.31 -20.25 -20.12
CA ARG A 14 -18.52 -21.00 -21.12
C ARG A 14 -18.23 -20.25 -22.42
N PHE A 15 -18.79 -19.05 -22.61
CA PHE A 15 -18.57 -18.24 -23.82
C PHE A 15 -17.69 -16.99 -23.62
N GLY A 16 -17.40 -16.60 -22.36
CA GLY A 16 -16.54 -15.45 -22.05
C GLY A 16 -15.06 -15.76 -21.83
N VAL A 17 -14.70 -16.99 -21.42
CA VAL A 17 -13.32 -17.32 -21.03
C VAL A 17 -12.45 -17.75 -22.22
N LYS A 18 -13.04 -18.10 -23.37
CA LYS A 18 -12.28 -18.56 -24.55
C LYS A 18 -11.75 -17.44 -25.46
N LYS A 19 -12.06 -16.16 -25.18
CA LYS A 19 -11.50 -15.01 -25.92
C LYS A 19 -10.51 -14.16 -25.12
N LEU A 20 -10.26 -14.51 -23.86
CA LEU A 20 -9.19 -13.91 -23.04
C LEU A 20 -7.95 -14.81 -22.93
N LEU A 21 -7.74 -15.66 -23.94
CA LEU A 21 -6.53 -16.48 -24.11
C LEU A 21 -5.66 -15.98 -25.28
N ILE A 22 -5.84 -14.73 -25.68
CA ILE A 22 -5.08 -14.08 -26.78
C ILE A 22 -4.14 -12.98 -26.25
N PHE A 23 -4.18 -12.65 -24.95
CA PHE A 23 -3.30 -11.63 -24.34
C PHE A 23 -2.25 -12.16 -23.37
N PHE A 24 -2.24 -13.46 -23.10
CA PHE A 24 -1.16 -14.11 -22.35
C PHE A 24 -0.69 -15.32 -23.17
N PRO A 25 0.53 -15.32 -23.72
CA PRO A 25 1.11 -16.56 -24.23
C PRO A 25 1.22 -17.54 -23.06
N PRO A 26 1.00 -18.84 -23.28
CA PRO A 26 1.19 -19.83 -22.24
C PRO A 26 2.65 -19.77 -21.77
N PHE A 27 2.85 -19.59 -20.46
CA PHE A 27 4.12 -19.78 -19.77
C PHE A 27 4.55 -21.26 -19.83
N LEU A 28 4.79 -21.78 -21.03
CA LEU A 28 5.28 -23.14 -21.29
C LEU A 28 6.54 -23.17 -22.15
N PHE A 29 7.15 -22.02 -22.42
CA PHE A 29 8.51 -21.94 -22.97
C PHE A 29 9.22 -20.73 -22.37
N LEU A 30 9.60 -20.86 -21.10
CA LEU A 30 10.71 -20.08 -20.58
C LEU A 30 11.73 -21.08 -20.09
N ASP A 31 12.90 -21.02 -20.72
CA ASP A 31 14.11 -21.68 -20.26
C ASP A 31 14.28 -21.46 -18.76
N ASN A 32 14.85 -22.45 -18.09
CA ASN A 32 15.09 -22.52 -16.65
C ASN A 32 15.76 -21.25 -16.07
N ALA A 33 16.36 -20.41 -16.93
CA ALA A 33 16.91 -19.10 -16.61
C ALA A 33 15.86 -18.04 -16.18
N ALA A 34 14.64 -18.00 -16.72
CA ALA A 34 13.66 -16.97 -16.37
C ALA A 34 12.93 -17.26 -15.05
N PHE A 35 12.69 -18.54 -14.74
CA PHE A 35 12.17 -18.96 -13.44
C PHE A 35 13.21 -18.71 -12.33
N ASN A 36 14.48 -18.99 -12.62
CA ASN A 36 15.59 -18.59 -11.75
C ASN A 36 15.73 -17.07 -11.67
N ALA A 37 15.45 -16.29 -12.72
CA ALA A 37 15.47 -14.83 -12.64
C ALA A 37 14.33 -14.27 -11.75
N VAL A 38 13.13 -14.86 -11.78
CA VAL A 38 12.02 -14.44 -10.89
C VAL A 38 12.32 -14.78 -9.43
N THR A 39 12.83 -15.98 -9.15
CA THR A 39 13.25 -16.37 -7.79
C THR A 39 14.51 -15.64 -7.31
N PHE A 40 15.45 -15.34 -8.21
CA PHE A 40 16.67 -14.58 -7.91
C PHE A 40 16.37 -13.09 -7.73
N VAL A 41 15.46 -12.48 -8.50
CA VAL A 41 15.03 -11.09 -8.30
C VAL A 41 14.22 -10.93 -7.01
N THR A 42 13.42 -11.93 -6.60
CA THR A 42 12.79 -11.93 -5.27
C THR A 42 13.83 -12.00 -4.14
N VAL A 43 14.98 -12.66 -4.32
CA VAL A 43 16.06 -12.72 -3.32
C VAL A 43 17.00 -11.49 -3.40
N GLN A 44 17.19 -10.91 -4.58
CA GLN A 44 18.05 -9.72 -4.80
C GLN A 44 17.39 -8.44 -4.31
N MET A 45 16.06 -8.31 -4.43
CA MET A 45 15.29 -7.23 -3.79
C MET A 45 15.46 -7.23 -2.26
N TYR A 46 15.63 -8.42 -1.67
CA TYR A 46 15.86 -8.59 -0.23
C TYR A 46 17.29 -8.22 0.19
N HIS A 47 18.30 -8.51 -0.63
CA HIS A 47 19.70 -8.20 -0.28
C HIS A 47 20.10 -6.74 -0.49
N CYS A 48 19.50 -6.01 -1.43
CA CYS A 48 19.83 -4.59 -1.67
C CYS A 48 19.29 -3.64 -0.57
N LEU A 49 18.27 -4.05 0.19
CA LEU A 49 17.64 -3.23 1.24
C LEU A 49 18.20 -3.48 2.65
N SER A 50 19.10 -4.47 2.83
CA SER A 50 19.65 -4.87 4.14
C SER A 50 21.02 -4.25 4.48
N GLY A 51 21.38 -3.13 3.82
CA GLY A 51 22.62 -2.39 4.06
C GLY A 51 22.75 -1.87 5.51
N LYS A 52 23.34 -2.70 6.38
CA LYS A 52 23.74 -2.37 7.75
C LYS A 52 24.97 -1.46 7.76
N SER A 53 24.94 -0.39 8.57
CA SER A 53 26.15 0.17 9.19
C SER A 53 25.88 0.78 10.56
N MET A 54 26.57 0.19 11.55
CA MET A 54 27.14 0.67 12.82
C MET A 54 26.36 1.50 13.87
N LYS A 55 26.42 0.98 15.10
CA LYS A 55 25.89 1.50 16.38
C LYS A 55 26.67 2.71 16.91
N VAL A 56 25.96 3.59 17.63
CA VAL A 56 26.54 4.46 18.68
C VAL A 56 25.70 4.28 19.96
N SER A 57 26.41 4.12 21.07
CA SER A 57 25.97 3.73 22.41
C SER A 57 25.22 4.80 23.21
N GLU A 58 24.32 4.35 24.08
CA GLU A 58 23.60 5.11 25.10
C GLU A 58 24.50 5.86 26.10
N MET A 59 24.02 7.04 26.54
CA MET A 59 24.35 7.63 27.84
C MET A 59 23.05 8.06 28.52
N GLU A 60 22.78 7.45 29.69
CA GLU A 60 21.72 7.82 30.62
C GLU A 60 22.08 9.11 31.37
N GLN A 61 21.13 10.06 31.47
CA GLN A 61 21.17 11.10 32.50
C GLN A 61 19.85 11.14 33.26
N ARG A 62 19.93 10.78 34.54
CA ARG A 62 18.90 11.00 35.55
C ARG A 62 18.83 12.48 35.94
N GLY A 63 17.63 13.04 35.96
CA GLY A 63 17.35 14.34 36.58
C GLY A 63 15.93 14.83 36.26
N GLY A 64 15.06 14.93 37.27
CA GLY A 64 13.65 15.26 37.10
C GLY A 64 13.37 16.61 36.41
N LYS A 65 12.31 16.68 35.60
CA LYS A 65 11.88 17.94 34.97
C LYS A 65 10.44 17.88 34.41
N CYS A 66 9.71 18.98 34.54
CA CYS A 66 8.47 19.25 33.80
C CYS A 66 8.63 18.85 32.33
N THR A 67 7.66 18.12 31.79
CA THR A 67 7.64 17.62 30.42
C THR A 67 7.47 18.77 29.43
N ILE A 68 8.57 19.41 29.06
CA ILE A 68 8.66 20.21 27.84
C ILE A 68 8.68 19.20 26.70
N MET A 69 7.52 18.97 26.08
CA MET A 69 7.39 18.17 24.87
C MET A 69 8.39 18.70 23.83
N ASN A 70 9.23 17.82 23.28
CA ASN A 70 10.32 18.23 22.40
C ASN A 70 9.75 18.74 21.05
N ASN A 71 10.55 19.51 20.30
CA ASN A 71 10.06 20.13 19.06
C ASN A 71 9.60 19.11 18.00
N SER A 72 10.18 17.92 17.98
CA SER A 72 9.77 16.82 17.10
C SER A 72 8.41 16.22 17.46
N GLU A 73 8.13 16.00 18.75
CA GLU A 73 6.85 15.50 19.26
C GLU A 73 5.74 16.51 19.01
N LYS A 74 6.01 17.79 19.26
CA LYS A 74 5.08 18.88 18.93
C LYS A 74 4.74 18.92 17.45
N ASN A 75 5.74 18.73 16.57
CA ASN A 75 5.50 18.74 15.13
C ASN A 75 4.72 17.50 14.67
N SER A 76 5.02 16.32 15.22
CA SER A 76 4.26 15.09 14.95
C SER A 76 2.80 15.21 15.35
N TYR A 77 2.51 15.77 16.53
CA TYR A 77 1.15 16.04 16.97
C TYR A 77 0.40 16.97 16.00
N VAL A 78 1.02 18.08 15.60
CA VAL A 78 0.44 19.00 14.60
C VAL A 78 0.13 18.29 13.29
N MET A 79 1.05 17.44 12.79
CA MET A 79 0.84 16.67 11.57
C MET A 79 -0.36 15.72 11.70
N GLN A 80 -0.51 15.05 12.84
CA GLN A 80 -1.65 14.16 13.12
C GLN A 80 -2.98 14.92 13.15
N GLN A 81 -3.04 16.08 13.80
CA GLN A 81 -4.25 16.91 13.84
C GLN A 81 -4.66 17.36 12.43
N ILE A 82 -3.71 17.77 11.60
CA ILE A 82 -3.96 18.15 10.21
C ILE A 82 -4.50 16.97 9.39
N VAL A 83 -3.89 15.79 9.52
CA VAL A 83 -4.35 14.57 8.83
C VAL A 83 -5.77 14.21 9.26
N GLN A 84 -6.04 14.17 10.57
CA GLN A 84 -7.35 13.82 11.10
C GLN A 84 -8.44 14.79 10.62
N ALA A 85 -8.17 16.10 10.72
CA ALA A 85 -9.09 17.12 10.22
C ALA A 85 -9.36 16.96 8.71
N THR A 86 -8.33 16.68 7.93
CA THR A 86 -8.45 16.47 6.48
C THR A 86 -9.29 15.24 6.17
N VAL A 87 -9.04 14.09 6.83
CA VAL A 87 -9.80 12.85 6.65
C VAL A 87 -11.27 13.03 7.05
N GLU A 88 -11.55 13.75 8.13
CA GLU A 88 -12.92 14.05 8.56
C GLU A 88 -13.66 14.95 7.57
N LEU A 89 -13.00 15.98 7.04
CA LEU A 89 -13.60 16.84 5.99
C LEU A 89 -13.83 16.04 4.70
N LEU A 90 -12.90 15.14 4.35
CA LEU A 90 -12.99 14.28 3.18
C LEU A 90 -14.17 13.28 3.27
N LYS A 91 -14.64 12.94 4.47
CA LYS A 91 -15.89 12.16 4.63
C LYS A 91 -17.12 12.93 4.17
N GLN A 92 -17.06 14.26 4.12
CA GLN A 92 -18.22 15.13 3.86
C GLN A 92 -18.21 15.75 2.47
N GLN A 93 -17.05 16.09 1.91
CA GLN A 93 -16.93 16.81 0.63
C GLN A 93 -15.71 16.36 -0.18
N GLU A 94 -15.62 16.80 -1.44
CA GLU A 94 -14.48 16.51 -2.30
C GLU A 94 -13.23 17.27 -1.88
N LEU A 95 -12.04 16.70 -2.15
CA LEU A 95 -10.78 17.31 -1.75
C LEU A 95 -10.59 18.69 -2.39
N SER A 96 -11.09 18.91 -3.61
CA SER A 96 -11.06 20.20 -4.32
C SER A 96 -11.72 21.32 -3.51
N ASP A 97 -12.81 21.01 -2.82
CA ASP A 97 -13.69 21.98 -2.18
C ASP A 97 -13.23 22.31 -0.75
N ILE A 98 -12.42 21.44 -0.16
CA ILE A 98 -11.80 21.70 1.14
C ILE A 98 -10.78 22.84 1.00
N SER A 99 -10.92 23.91 1.77
CA SER A 99 -9.90 24.95 1.86
C SER A 99 -8.86 24.63 2.94
N ILE A 100 -7.63 25.13 2.77
CA ILE A 100 -6.59 25.07 3.82
C ILE A 100 -7.10 25.71 5.12
N ARG A 101 -7.92 26.77 5.00
CA ARG A 101 -8.58 27.42 6.15
C ARG A 101 -9.39 26.42 6.96
N GLN A 102 -10.31 25.70 6.32
CA GLN A 102 -11.17 24.70 6.99
C GLN A 102 -10.33 23.62 7.67
N ILE A 103 -9.26 23.14 7.02
CA ILE A 103 -8.35 22.16 7.61
C ILE A 103 -7.71 22.74 8.88
N THR A 104 -7.13 23.95 8.78
CA THR A 104 -6.41 24.57 9.90
C THR A 104 -7.32 24.95 11.07
N GLU A 105 -8.53 25.42 10.80
CA GLU A 105 -9.53 25.73 11.82
C GLU A 105 -10.00 24.46 12.53
N LYS A 106 -10.28 23.39 11.78
CA LYS A 106 -10.71 22.11 12.35
C LYS A 106 -9.59 21.37 13.10
N ALA A 107 -8.35 21.50 12.65
CA ALA A 107 -7.18 20.94 13.33
C ALA A 107 -6.70 21.79 14.51
N GLU A 108 -7.25 22.99 14.71
CA GLU A 108 -6.83 23.96 15.73
C GLU A 108 -5.33 24.34 15.62
N VAL A 109 -4.86 24.54 14.39
CA VAL A 109 -3.46 24.91 14.09
C VAL A 109 -3.39 26.19 13.26
N SER A 110 -2.24 26.87 13.31
CA SER A 110 -2.00 28.00 12.43
C SER A 110 -1.74 27.58 10.98
N ARG A 111 -2.07 28.45 10.02
CA ARG A 111 -1.69 28.26 8.61
C ARG A 111 -0.18 28.11 8.41
N ASN A 112 0.62 28.81 9.23
CA ASN A 112 2.08 28.67 9.16
C ASN A 112 2.52 27.24 9.54
N SER A 113 1.84 26.61 10.50
CA SER A 113 2.10 25.20 10.84
C SER A 113 1.70 24.23 9.73
N PHE A 114 0.65 24.54 8.96
CA PHE A 114 0.31 23.78 7.76
C PHE A 114 1.45 23.84 6.74
N TYR A 115 1.83 25.04 6.30
CA TYR A 115 2.82 25.21 5.22
C TYR A 115 4.24 24.80 5.59
N ARG A 116 4.56 24.69 6.89
CA ARG A 116 5.83 24.09 7.35
C ARG A 116 5.88 22.58 7.07
N ASN A 117 4.74 21.90 7.06
CA ASN A 117 4.66 20.44 6.99
C ASN A 117 4.18 19.92 5.64
N TYR A 118 3.33 20.66 4.94
CA TYR A 118 2.68 20.20 3.72
C TYR A 118 2.68 21.27 2.63
N LYS A 119 2.89 20.83 1.40
CA LYS A 119 2.84 21.69 0.20
C LYS A 119 1.42 22.09 -0.16
N ASP A 120 0.52 21.11 -0.12
CA ASP A 120 -0.88 21.23 -0.50
C ASP A 120 -1.74 20.18 0.22
N LYS A 121 -3.01 20.07 -0.17
CA LYS A 121 -3.99 19.16 0.44
C LYS A 121 -3.74 17.70 0.09
N GLU A 122 -3.24 17.40 -1.10
CA GLU A 122 -2.92 16.03 -1.50
C GLU A 122 -1.68 15.53 -0.77
N ASP A 123 -0.69 16.40 -0.54
CA ASP A 123 0.54 16.10 0.18
C ASP A 123 0.27 15.56 1.60
N ILE A 124 -0.81 16.03 2.25
CA ILE A 124 -1.27 15.50 3.55
C ILE A 124 -1.64 14.02 3.43
N LEU A 125 -2.52 13.71 2.48
CA LEU A 125 -3.05 12.35 2.29
C LEU A 125 -1.96 11.42 1.78
N PHE A 126 -1.12 11.91 0.87
CA PHE A 126 0.03 11.17 0.36
C PHE A 126 1.01 10.82 1.48
N SER A 127 1.40 11.80 2.28
CA SER A 127 2.27 11.59 3.43
C SER A 127 1.68 10.60 4.42
N TYR A 128 0.37 10.67 4.66
CA TYR A 128 -0.31 9.74 5.55
C TYR A 128 -0.32 8.31 5.01
N VAL A 129 -0.68 8.10 3.74
CA VAL A 129 -0.63 6.78 3.09
C VAL A 129 0.78 6.20 3.13
N ARG A 130 1.79 7.00 2.79
CA ARG A 130 3.20 6.58 2.84
C ARG A 130 3.58 6.15 4.26
N ASN A 131 3.29 6.98 5.26
CA ASN A 131 3.63 6.67 6.66
C ASN A 131 2.95 5.38 7.15
N LEU A 132 1.70 5.13 6.73
CA LEU A 132 1.00 3.87 7.03
C LEU A 132 1.72 2.66 6.42
N LEU A 133 2.14 2.75 5.16
CA LEU A 133 2.86 1.68 4.48
C LEU A 133 4.27 1.47 5.04
N THR A 134 5.01 2.55 5.34
CA THR A 134 6.33 2.47 5.97
C THR A 134 6.24 1.82 7.35
N ALA A 135 5.29 2.25 8.19
CA ALA A 135 5.10 1.66 9.52
C ALA A 135 4.73 0.17 9.45
N TRP A 136 3.85 -0.20 8.51
CA TRP A 136 3.53 -1.60 8.25
C TRP A 136 4.78 -2.39 7.83
N ARG A 137 5.59 -1.84 6.92
CA ARG A 137 6.80 -2.51 6.44
C ARG A 137 7.81 -2.73 7.56
N GLU A 138 8.03 -1.72 8.39
CA GLU A 138 8.92 -1.82 9.56
C GLU A 138 8.44 -2.87 10.57
N GLU A 139 7.13 -3.01 10.77
CA GLU A 139 6.54 -4.04 11.64
C GLU A 139 6.74 -5.44 11.05
N TYR A 140 6.52 -5.59 9.74
CA TYR A 140 6.77 -6.85 9.04
C TYR A 140 8.23 -7.27 9.11
N ASP A 141 9.17 -6.36 8.84
CA ASP A 141 10.61 -6.66 8.85
C ASP A 141 11.09 -7.10 10.25
N LYS A 142 10.45 -6.62 11.34
CA LYS A 142 10.74 -7.06 12.72
C LYS A 142 10.21 -8.46 13.04
N SER A 143 9.23 -8.96 12.29
CA SER A 143 8.62 -10.28 12.52
C SER A 143 9.55 -11.45 12.17
N ASN A 144 10.67 -11.18 11.47
CA ASN A 144 11.60 -12.18 10.92
C ASN A 144 10.94 -13.24 10.03
N GLN A 145 9.75 -12.96 9.49
CA GLN A 145 9.11 -13.79 8.48
C GLN A 145 9.70 -13.46 7.12
N ASP A 146 10.02 -14.48 6.32
CA ASP A 146 10.71 -14.30 5.04
C ASP A 146 10.07 -15.17 3.95
N SER A 147 8.77 -14.99 3.74
CA SER A 147 8.06 -15.66 2.64
C SER A 147 7.06 -14.72 1.98
N ASN A 148 6.87 -14.89 0.68
CA ASN A 148 5.87 -14.13 -0.08
C ASN A 148 4.47 -14.28 0.52
N ALA A 149 4.09 -15.48 0.98
CA ALA A 149 2.80 -15.72 1.62
C ALA A 149 2.64 -14.89 2.91
N ALA A 150 3.66 -14.84 3.76
CA ALA A 150 3.67 -14.01 4.96
C ALA A 150 3.60 -12.51 4.63
N LEU A 151 4.36 -12.06 3.62
CA LEU A 151 4.37 -10.67 3.16
C LEU A 151 2.98 -10.23 2.70
N TYR A 152 2.37 -10.98 1.80
CA TYR A 152 1.04 -10.65 1.27
C TYR A 152 -0.06 -10.81 2.32
N GLY A 153 0.02 -11.82 3.20
CA GLY A 153 -0.88 -11.96 4.34
C GLY A 153 -0.85 -10.72 5.23
N SER A 154 0.35 -10.27 5.62
CA SER A 154 0.53 -9.06 6.41
C SER A 154 0.05 -7.80 5.67
N LEU A 155 0.33 -7.69 4.37
CA LEU A 155 -0.09 -6.56 3.54
C LEU A 155 -1.62 -6.43 3.48
N PHE A 156 -2.33 -7.52 3.19
CA PHE A 156 -3.79 -7.48 3.15
C PHE A 156 -4.39 -7.25 4.53
N ALA A 157 -3.76 -7.74 5.60
CA ALA A 157 -4.18 -7.47 6.97
C ALA A 157 -4.07 -5.97 7.32
N HIS A 158 -2.99 -5.31 6.88
CA HIS A 158 -2.83 -3.86 6.99
C HIS A 158 -3.95 -3.10 6.28
N PHE A 159 -4.23 -3.44 5.02
CA PHE A 159 -5.34 -2.81 4.30
C PHE A 159 -6.68 -3.02 5.00
N LYS A 160 -6.93 -4.21 5.55
CA LYS A 160 -8.15 -4.51 6.31
C LYS A 160 -8.26 -3.66 7.59
N LYS A 161 -7.15 -3.51 8.32
CA LYS A 161 -7.06 -2.67 9.54
C LYS A 161 -7.42 -1.22 9.27
N TYR A 162 -7.03 -0.67 8.12
CA TYR A 162 -7.30 0.72 7.72
C TYR A 162 -8.37 0.83 6.61
N SER A 163 -9.28 -0.15 6.54
CA SER A 163 -10.26 -0.28 5.46
C SER A 163 -11.11 0.97 5.24
N ASP A 164 -11.65 1.58 6.30
CA ASP A 164 -12.45 2.80 6.22
C ASP A 164 -11.72 3.94 5.48
N PHE A 165 -10.42 4.10 5.75
CA PHE A 165 -9.61 5.14 5.12
C PHE A 165 -9.34 4.82 3.64
N TYR A 166 -8.94 3.59 3.31
CA TYR A 166 -8.65 3.21 1.93
C TYR A 166 -9.91 3.19 1.04
N ILE A 167 -11.04 2.75 1.60
CA ILE A 167 -12.35 2.82 0.93
C ILE A 167 -12.74 4.29 0.69
N LEU A 168 -12.55 5.18 1.68
CA LEU A 168 -12.80 6.61 1.51
C LEU A 168 -11.92 7.19 0.40
N LEU A 169 -10.63 6.87 0.40
CA LEU A 169 -9.68 7.35 -0.61
C LEU A 169 -10.10 6.92 -2.02
N LYS A 170 -10.54 5.67 -2.20
CA LYS A 170 -11.05 5.17 -3.48
C LYS A 170 -12.35 5.85 -3.88
N LYS A 171 -13.30 6.00 -2.96
CA LYS A 171 -14.59 6.69 -3.22
C LYS A 171 -14.41 8.14 -3.66
N ARG A 172 -13.33 8.80 -3.23
CA ARG A 172 -12.99 10.18 -3.59
C ARG A 172 -12.09 10.31 -4.82
N GLY A 173 -11.80 9.21 -5.53
CA GLY A 173 -10.93 9.24 -6.72
C GLY A 173 -9.45 9.51 -6.42
N LEU A 174 -9.02 9.38 -5.16
CA LEU A 174 -7.67 9.71 -4.68
C LEU A 174 -6.76 8.49 -4.60
N PHE A 175 -7.18 7.35 -5.15
CA PHE A 175 -6.44 6.08 -5.02
C PHE A 175 -5.09 6.07 -5.76
N HIS A 176 -4.88 7.00 -6.68
CA HIS A 176 -3.59 7.25 -7.31
C HIS A 176 -2.50 7.61 -6.29
N LEU A 177 -2.86 8.19 -5.13
CA LEU A 177 -1.92 8.46 -4.04
C LEU A 177 -1.37 7.17 -3.43
N LEU A 178 -2.19 6.12 -3.34
CA LEU A 178 -1.74 4.79 -2.91
C LEU A 178 -0.77 4.19 -3.93
N LEU A 179 -1.11 4.22 -5.21
CA LEU A 179 -0.22 3.72 -6.27
C LEU A 179 1.14 4.43 -6.21
N LYS A 180 1.13 5.76 -6.10
CA LYS A 180 2.34 6.57 -5.96
C LYS A 180 3.17 6.15 -4.75
N ALA A 181 2.53 5.91 -3.60
CA ALA A 181 3.23 5.51 -2.38
C ALA A 181 3.82 4.09 -2.51
N LEU A 182 3.06 3.13 -3.04
CA LEU A 182 3.54 1.77 -3.30
C LEU A 182 4.74 1.75 -4.26
N LEU A 183 4.70 2.55 -5.33
CA LEU A 183 5.81 2.65 -6.28
C LEU A 183 7.03 3.36 -5.69
N GLN A 184 6.87 4.28 -4.73
CA GLN A 184 8.02 4.86 -4.03
C GLN A 184 8.71 3.85 -3.12
N GLU A 185 7.95 3.00 -2.43
CA GLU A 185 8.50 2.02 -1.49
C GLU A 185 9.04 0.77 -2.17
N ALA A 186 8.36 0.28 -3.21
CA ALA A 186 8.60 -1.02 -3.82
C ALA A 186 8.74 -1.00 -5.36
N GLY A 187 8.77 0.19 -5.98
CA GLY A 187 8.92 0.33 -7.43
C GLY A 187 10.36 0.17 -7.92
N ALA A 188 10.50 0.14 -9.25
CA ALA A 188 11.80 0.07 -9.90
C ALA A 188 12.62 1.34 -9.63
N LYS A 189 13.92 1.17 -9.37
CA LYS A 189 14.87 2.25 -9.10
C LYS A 189 15.80 2.46 -10.29
N PRO A 190 16.40 3.65 -10.46
CA PRO A 190 17.26 3.96 -11.61
C PRO A 190 18.50 3.07 -11.77
N ASP A 191 18.94 2.42 -10.70
CA ASP A 191 20.09 1.53 -10.63
C ASP A 191 19.76 0.06 -10.96
N HIS A 192 18.48 -0.30 -11.08
CA HIS A 192 18.08 -1.63 -11.54
C HIS A 192 18.34 -1.78 -13.04
N ASP A 193 18.77 -2.97 -13.48
CA ASP A 193 18.79 -3.31 -14.89
C ASP A 193 17.37 -3.38 -15.48
N ASN A 194 17.27 -3.37 -16.81
CA ASN A 194 15.98 -3.36 -17.50
C ASN A 194 15.07 -4.54 -17.12
N MET A 195 15.62 -5.75 -16.98
CA MET A 195 14.82 -6.92 -16.65
C MET A 195 14.30 -6.84 -15.22
N ALA A 196 15.15 -6.48 -14.26
CA ALA A 196 14.75 -6.24 -12.88
C ALA A 196 13.70 -5.13 -12.79
N ALA A 197 13.88 -4.01 -13.49
CA ALA A 197 12.93 -2.90 -13.51
C ALA A 197 11.56 -3.30 -14.06
N TYR A 198 11.50 -4.09 -15.14
CA TYR A 198 10.26 -4.60 -15.70
C TYR A 198 9.56 -5.59 -14.75
N VAL A 199 10.30 -6.52 -14.15
CA VAL A 199 9.74 -7.49 -13.20
C VAL A 199 9.20 -6.78 -11.95
N ILE A 200 9.97 -5.85 -11.37
CA ILE A 200 9.54 -5.08 -10.20
C ILE A 200 8.29 -4.25 -10.52
N SER A 201 8.25 -3.61 -11.69
CA SER A 201 7.07 -2.87 -12.11
C SER A 201 5.87 -3.80 -12.27
N PHE A 202 6.03 -4.93 -12.96
CA PHE A 202 4.97 -5.91 -13.14
C PHE A 202 4.39 -6.39 -11.79
N VAL A 203 5.26 -6.72 -10.83
CA VAL A 203 4.85 -7.14 -9.48
C VAL A 203 4.14 -6.01 -8.73
N ALA A 204 4.67 -4.79 -8.76
CA ALA A 204 4.08 -3.65 -8.06
C ALA A 204 2.70 -3.28 -8.62
N TYR A 205 2.56 -3.18 -9.95
CA TYR A 205 1.28 -2.90 -10.60
C TYR A 205 0.30 -4.06 -10.47
N GLY A 206 0.76 -5.31 -10.55
CA GLY A 206 -0.05 -6.50 -10.32
C GLY A 206 -0.63 -6.51 -8.91
N THR A 207 0.22 -6.33 -7.90
CA THR A 207 -0.19 -6.26 -6.49
C THR A 207 -1.19 -5.12 -6.26
N PHE A 208 -0.91 -3.93 -6.81
CA PHE A 208 -1.85 -2.81 -6.76
C PHE A 208 -3.21 -3.15 -7.39
N GLY A 209 -3.23 -3.83 -8.54
CA GLY A 209 -4.47 -4.23 -9.21
C GLY A 209 -5.36 -5.12 -8.33
N TRP A 210 -4.76 -6.07 -7.59
CA TRP A 210 -5.49 -6.90 -6.64
C TRP A 210 -6.06 -6.09 -5.47
N ILE A 211 -5.26 -5.18 -4.91
CA ILE A 211 -5.68 -4.30 -3.81
C ILE A 211 -6.81 -3.37 -4.28
N ASP A 212 -6.66 -2.74 -5.44
CA ASP A 212 -7.60 -1.79 -6.02
C ASP A 212 -8.98 -2.43 -6.28
N GLU A 213 -8.97 -3.62 -6.87
CA GLU A 213 -10.19 -4.38 -7.15
C GLU A 213 -10.86 -4.85 -5.86
N TRP A 214 -10.08 -5.37 -4.90
CA TRP A 214 -10.60 -5.84 -3.61
C TRP A 214 -11.28 -4.71 -2.83
N ILE A 215 -10.64 -3.54 -2.74
CA ILE A 215 -11.23 -2.36 -2.10
C ILE A 215 -12.44 -1.86 -2.88
N GLY A 216 -12.40 -1.88 -4.21
CA GLY A 216 -13.53 -1.52 -5.08
C GLY A 216 -14.77 -2.38 -4.89
N ARG A 217 -14.57 -3.65 -4.52
CA ARG A 217 -15.63 -4.61 -4.20
C ARG A 217 -16.09 -4.55 -2.75
N GLY A 218 -15.54 -3.65 -1.94
CA GLY A 218 -15.89 -3.51 -0.52
C GLY A 218 -15.16 -4.47 0.41
N MET A 219 -14.03 -5.05 -0.04
CA MET A 219 -13.17 -5.93 0.75
C MET A 219 -13.93 -7.14 1.33
N GLN A 220 -14.65 -7.87 0.48
CA GLN A 220 -15.56 -8.96 0.90
C GLN A 220 -14.80 -10.14 1.48
N GLU A 221 -13.68 -10.49 0.86
CA GLU A 221 -12.77 -11.53 1.30
C GLU A 221 -12.01 -11.11 2.58
N SER A 222 -11.56 -12.10 3.35
CA SER A 222 -10.61 -11.85 4.44
C SER A 222 -9.20 -11.58 3.89
N ALA A 223 -8.33 -11.04 4.72
CA ALA A 223 -6.94 -10.78 4.32
C ALA A 223 -6.19 -12.07 3.98
N GLU A 224 -6.46 -13.14 4.74
CA GLU A 224 -5.90 -14.47 4.54
C GLU A 224 -6.35 -15.05 3.20
N THR A 225 -7.65 -14.98 2.89
CA THR A 225 -8.19 -15.42 1.60
C THR A 225 -7.55 -14.65 0.44
N MET A 226 -7.34 -13.33 0.58
CA MET A 226 -6.68 -12.55 -0.47
C MET A 226 -5.23 -12.97 -0.68
N ALA A 227 -4.48 -13.25 0.39
CA ALA A 227 -3.11 -13.74 0.29
C ALA A 227 -3.02 -15.13 -0.37
N GLU A 228 -3.95 -16.02 -0.05
CA GLU A 228 -4.07 -17.34 -0.68
C GLU A 228 -4.38 -17.23 -2.17
N LEU A 229 -5.33 -16.37 -2.55
CA LEU A 229 -5.70 -16.15 -3.95
C LEU A 229 -4.53 -15.56 -4.75
N LEU A 230 -3.84 -14.56 -4.21
CA LEU A 230 -2.68 -13.94 -4.86
C LEU A 230 -1.53 -14.95 -5.03
N SER A 231 -1.28 -15.77 -4.02
CA SER A 231 -0.26 -16.84 -4.08
C SER A 231 -0.64 -17.95 -5.06
N SER A 232 -1.93 -18.27 -5.19
CA SER A 232 -2.41 -19.35 -6.04
C SER A 232 -2.49 -18.97 -7.53
N TYR A 233 -2.80 -17.72 -7.82
CA TYR A 233 -3.16 -17.26 -9.18
C TYR A 233 -2.42 -16.01 -9.66
N GLY A 234 -1.83 -15.22 -8.76
CA GLY A 234 -1.25 -13.91 -9.11
C GLY A 234 0.22 -13.99 -9.51
N MET A 235 1.05 -14.63 -8.69
CA MET A 235 2.51 -14.67 -8.86
C MET A 235 3.05 -16.06 -8.53
N LYS A 236 3.21 -16.90 -9.56
CA LYS A 236 3.92 -18.18 -9.47
C LYS A 236 5.25 -18.09 -10.19
#